data_AF-A0A6I2HUU0-F1
#
_entry.id   AF-A0A6I2HUU0-F1
#
_cell.length_a   1.000
_cell.length_b   1.000
_cell.length_c   1.000
_cell.angle_alpha   90.00
_cell.angle_beta   90.00
_cell.angle_gamma   90.00
#
_symmetry.space_group_name_H-M   'P 1'
#
loop_
_entity.id
_entity.type
_entity.pdbx_description
1 polymer ?
#
loop_
_entity_poly.entity_id
_entity_poly.type
_entity_poly.pdbx_seq_one_letter_code
_entity_poly.pdbx_strand_id
1 'polypeptide(L)'
;MKVTLSKRLCLTAMLALGAMTLSTASFAETSKLIIESGDGAQSKQNAAMDKEQWNDTRSLRHKVNTRAEKEWDKTDVAFDDRDKCQQSSNLNAYWEPNTLRCLDRSTGRAIKP
;
A
#
# COMPACT_ATOMS: atom_id res chain seq x y z
N MET A 1 -54.36 19.77 -56.57
CA MET A 1 -52.91 19.83 -56.27
C MET A 1 -52.54 20.32 -54.86
N LYS A 2 -53.49 20.66 -53.95
CA LYS A 2 -53.16 21.13 -52.58
C LYS A 2 -52.96 19.99 -51.55
N VAL A 3 -53.65 18.86 -51.70
CA VAL A 3 -53.62 17.75 -50.71
C VAL A 3 -52.31 16.94 -50.76
N THR A 4 -51.68 16.84 -51.93
CA THR A 4 -50.40 16.16 -52.15
C THR A 4 -49.22 16.93 -51.56
N LEU A 5 -49.28 18.28 -51.59
CA LEU A 5 -48.26 19.14 -51.01
C LEU A 5 -48.26 19.06 -49.47
N SER A 6 -49.46 19.07 -48.85
CA SER A 6 -49.62 18.98 -47.40
C SER A 6 -49.17 17.62 -46.84
N LYS A 7 -49.48 16.51 -47.52
CA LYS A 7 -48.98 15.17 -47.13
C LYS A 7 -47.46 15.05 -47.23
N ARG A 8 -46.85 15.62 -48.27
CA ARG A 8 -45.39 15.65 -48.40
C ARG A 8 -44.73 16.51 -47.34
N LEU A 9 -45.34 17.65 -46.99
CA LEU A 9 -44.87 18.55 -45.94
C LEU A 9 -44.92 17.89 -44.55
N CYS A 10 -46.00 17.17 -44.23
CA CYS A 10 -46.11 16.41 -42.98
C CYS A 10 -45.11 15.25 -42.91
N LEU A 11 -44.89 14.52 -44.01
CA LEU A 11 -43.91 13.44 -44.06
C LEU A 11 -42.48 13.97 -43.88
N THR A 12 -42.14 15.11 -44.49
CA THR A 12 -40.83 15.76 -44.29
C THR A 12 -40.68 16.34 -42.87
N ALA A 13 -41.74 16.85 -42.28
CA ALA A 13 -41.71 17.35 -40.91
C ALA A 13 -41.47 16.22 -39.90
N MET A 14 -42.14 15.08 -40.06
CA MET A 14 -41.94 13.91 -39.20
C MET A 14 -40.54 13.30 -39.34
N LEU A 15 -39.97 13.28 -40.56
CA LEU A 15 -38.60 12.82 -40.80
C LEU A 15 -37.54 13.76 -40.20
N ALA A 16 -37.78 15.08 -40.26
CA ALA A 16 -36.88 16.07 -39.66
C ALA A 16 -36.89 16.02 -38.13
N LEU A 17 -38.05 15.75 -37.51
CA LEU A 17 -38.17 15.55 -36.06
C LEU A 17 -37.53 14.22 -35.60
N GLY A 18 -37.57 13.17 -36.43
CA GLY A 18 -36.90 11.88 -36.14
C GLY A 18 -35.37 11.91 -36.25
N ALA A 19 -34.79 12.82 -37.04
CA ALA A 19 -33.34 12.95 -37.18
C ALA A 19 -32.68 13.64 -35.97
N MET A 20 -33.44 14.42 -35.19
CA MET A 20 -32.91 15.15 -34.03
C MET A 20 -32.69 14.25 -32.80
N THR A 21 -33.31 13.06 -32.73
CA THR A 21 -33.18 12.15 -31.58
C THR A 21 -31.96 11.23 -31.64
N LEU A 22 -31.21 11.24 -32.75
CA LEU A 22 -30.00 10.41 -32.94
C LEU A 22 -28.70 11.17 -32.67
N SER A 23 -28.77 12.45 -32.32
CA SER A 23 -27.60 13.20 -31.86
C SER A 23 -27.39 12.90 -30.38
N THR A 24 -26.81 11.74 -30.07
CA THR A 24 -26.18 11.55 -28.77
C THR A 24 -25.09 12.60 -28.67
N ALA A 25 -25.32 13.63 -27.86
CA ALA A 25 -24.26 14.54 -27.46
C ALA A 25 -23.20 13.67 -26.75
N SER A 26 -22.16 13.27 -27.48
CA SER A 26 -20.96 12.72 -26.88
C SER A 26 -20.28 13.87 -26.17
N PHE A 27 -20.68 14.11 -24.93
CA PHE A 27 -19.87 14.87 -24.00
C PHE A 27 -18.60 14.06 -23.83
N ALA A 28 -17.58 14.38 -24.63
CA ALA A 28 -16.24 13.96 -24.32
C ALA A 28 -15.92 14.61 -22.97
N GLU A 29 -16.05 13.80 -21.91
CA GLU A 29 -15.49 14.11 -20.60
C GLU A 29 -13.97 14.18 -20.79
N THR A 30 -13.52 15.31 -21.30
CA THR A 30 -12.13 15.68 -21.30
C THR A 30 -11.86 16.00 -19.84
N SER A 31 -11.49 14.96 -19.11
CA SER A 31 -10.74 15.05 -17.86
C SER A 31 -9.46 15.80 -18.21
N LYS A 32 -9.56 17.13 -18.27
CA LYS A 32 -8.43 18.02 -18.38
C LYS A 32 -7.69 17.85 -17.05
N LEU A 33 -6.74 16.93 -17.04
CA LEU A 33 -5.70 16.89 -16.03
C LEU A 33 -4.96 18.22 -16.16
N ILE A 34 -5.40 19.22 -15.39
CA ILE A 34 -4.57 20.38 -15.10
C ILE A 34 -3.46 19.82 -14.21
N ILE A 35 -2.41 19.30 -14.85
CA ILE A 35 -1.15 19.07 -14.18
C ILE A 35 -0.61 20.47 -13.92
N GLU A 36 -1.03 21.07 -12.80
CA GLU A 36 -0.34 22.22 -12.22
C GLU A 36 1.05 21.72 -11.85
N SER A 37 1.96 21.80 -12.83
CA SER A 37 3.37 21.54 -12.64
C SER A 37 3.89 22.64 -11.71
N GLY A 38 3.96 22.31 -10.43
CA GLY A 38 4.68 23.09 -9.43
C GLY A 38 3.81 23.87 -8.46
N ASP A 39 3.96 23.53 -7.18
CA ASP A 39 3.96 24.49 -6.05
C ASP A 39 2.76 25.45 -5.91
N GLY A 40 1.56 25.00 -6.28
CA GLY A 40 0.32 25.71 -6.00
C GLY A 40 0.13 25.97 -4.50
N ALA A 41 -0.55 27.05 -4.13
CA ALA A 41 -0.79 27.39 -2.72
C ALA A 41 -1.46 26.24 -1.94
N GLN A 42 -2.36 25.49 -2.60
CA GLN A 42 -2.98 24.29 -2.05
C GLN A 42 -1.98 23.15 -1.80
N SER A 43 -1.02 22.92 -2.71
CA SER A 43 -0.01 21.86 -2.52
C SER A 43 0.93 22.19 -1.37
N LYS A 44 1.27 23.46 -1.18
CA LYS A 44 2.07 23.94 -0.03
C LYS A 44 1.34 23.76 1.30
N GLN A 45 0.05 24.06 1.33
CA GLN A 45 -0.78 23.82 2.52
C GLN A 45 -0.91 22.33 2.83
N ASN A 46 -1.14 21.48 1.82
CA ASN A 46 -1.19 20.04 2.00
C ASN A 46 0.15 19.48 2.51
N ALA A 47 1.28 19.92 1.95
CA ALA A 47 2.61 19.51 2.41
C ALA A 47 2.90 19.95 3.86
N ALA A 48 2.39 21.12 4.28
CA ALA A 48 2.50 21.57 5.66
C ALA A 48 1.67 20.71 6.62
N MET A 49 0.42 20.40 6.26
CA MET A 49 -0.43 19.48 7.04
C MET A 49 0.17 18.08 7.13
N ASP A 50 0.69 17.55 6.01
CA ASP A 50 1.37 16.24 5.98
C ASP A 50 2.62 16.22 6.86
N LYS A 51 3.35 17.34 6.92
CA LYS A 51 4.51 17.49 7.79
C LYS A 51 4.12 17.47 9.28
N GLU A 52 3.03 18.13 9.65
CA GLU A 52 2.50 18.10 11.02
C GLU A 52 2.08 16.67 11.40
N GLN A 53 1.29 16.02 10.55
CA GLN A 53 0.87 14.62 10.74
C GLN A 53 2.07 13.65 10.80
N TRP A 54 3.08 13.85 9.96
CA TRP A 54 4.32 13.10 10.03
C TRP A 54 5.01 13.33 11.38
N ASN A 55 5.13 14.57 11.85
CA ASN A 55 5.76 14.87 13.14
C ASN A 55 5.01 14.24 14.32
N ASP A 56 3.68 14.29 14.33
CA ASP A 56 2.86 13.71 15.39
C ASP A 56 3.05 12.20 15.51
N THR A 57 3.26 11.52 14.37
CA THR A 57 3.51 10.06 14.34
C THR A 57 4.98 9.68 14.56
N ARG A 58 5.91 10.64 14.69
CA ARG A 58 7.36 10.37 14.79
C ARG A 58 7.73 9.44 15.93
N SER A 59 7.11 9.63 17.11
CA SER A 59 7.38 8.82 18.29
C SER A 59 6.97 7.35 18.07
N LEU A 60 5.82 7.11 17.46
CA LEU A 60 5.34 5.77 17.16
C LEU A 60 6.23 5.09 16.13
N ARG A 61 6.59 5.78 15.04
CA ARG A 61 7.50 5.26 14.02
C ARG A 61 8.86 4.89 14.60
N HIS A 62 9.40 5.73 15.47
CA HIS A 62 10.64 5.41 16.19
C HIS A 62 10.49 4.15 17.07
N LYS A 63 9.41 4.05 17.85
CA LYS A 63 9.16 2.87 18.70
C LYS A 63 9.01 1.58 17.89
N VAL A 64 8.34 1.64 16.73
CA VAL A 64 8.20 0.50 15.82
C VAL A 64 9.56 0.09 15.28
N ASN A 65 10.37 1.04 14.80
CA ASN A 65 11.70 0.75 14.30
C ASN A 65 12.60 0.16 15.39
N THR A 66 12.65 0.76 16.58
CA THR A 66 13.44 0.24 17.71
C THR A 66 12.97 -1.14 18.16
N ARG A 67 11.66 -1.43 18.10
CA ARG A 67 11.15 -2.77 18.40
C ARG A 67 11.61 -3.77 17.35
N ALA A 68 11.53 -3.39 16.07
CA ALA A 68 12.00 -4.22 14.99
C ALA A 68 13.49 -4.53 15.18
N GLU A 69 14.34 -3.51 15.35
CA GLU A 69 15.78 -3.65 15.63
C GLU A 69 16.04 -4.66 16.76
N LYS A 70 15.37 -4.51 17.91
CA LYS A 70 15.52 -5.44 19.04
C LYS A 70 15.12 -6.87 18.71
N GLU A 71 14.12 -7.07 17.85
CA GLU A 71 13.68 -8.42 17.47
C GLU A 71 14.67 -9.07 16.49
N TRP A 72 15.23 -8.28 15.58
CA TRP A 72 16.35 -8.69 14.74
C TRP A 72 17.56 -9.07 15.59
N ASP A 73 17.95 -8.22 16.56
CA ASP A 73 19.08 -8.47 17.46
C ASP A 73 18.92 -9.78 18.24
N LYS A 74 17.72 -10.08 18.75
CA LYS A 74 17.46 -11.36 19.44
C LYS A 74 17.62 -12.56 18.51
N THR A 75 17.16 -12.43 17.27
CA THR A 75 17.22 -13.52 16.28
C THR A 75 18.68 -13.78 15.88
N ASP A 76 19.46 -12.71 15.71
CA ASP A 76 20.89 -12.76 15.43
C ASP A 76 21.66 -13.42 16.58
N VAL A 77 21.43 -12.99 17.82
CA VAL A 77 22.01 -13.60 19.02
C VAL A 77 21.64 -15.08 19.15
N ALA A 78 20.40 -15.47 18.83
CA ALA A 78 19.99 -16.87 18.86
C ALA A 78 20.71 -17.72 17.79
N PHE A 79 21.04 -17.14 16.64
CA PHE A 79 21.86 -17.81 15.63
C PHE A 79 23.30 -17.98 16.09
N ASP A 80 23.91 -16.93 16.63
CA ASP A 80 25.26 -17.00 17.21
C ASP A 80 25.35 -18.03 18.34
N ASP A 81 24.36 -18.05 19.23
CA ASP A 81 24.33 -18.98 20.37
C ASP A 81 24.14 -20.43 19.92
N ARG A 82 23.34 -20.66 18.87
CA ARG A 82 23.23 -21.98 18.26
C ARG A 82 24.57 -22.43 17.68
N ASP A 83 25.22 -21.56 16.94
CA ASP A 83 26.46 -21.91 16.24
C ASP A 83 27.58 -22.21 17.26
N LYS A 84 27.66 -21.44 18.35
CA LYS A 84 28.56 -21.75 19.49
C LYS A 84 28.20 -23.06 20.18
N CYS A 85 26.90 -23.33 20.39
CA CYS A 85 26.44 -24.59 20.99
C CYS A 85 26.88 -25.80 20.14
N GLN A 86 26.80 -25.68 18.82
CA GLN A 86 27.23 -26.72 17.87
C GLN A 86 28.75 -26.88 17.80
N GLN A 87 29.50 -25.80 18.03
CA GLN A 87 30.97 -25.82 18.10
C GLN A 87 31.50 -26.27 19.47
N SER A 88 30.62 -26.44 20.47
CA SER A 88 31.03 -26.84 21.81
C SER A 88 31.73 -28.20 21.80
N SER A 89 32.81 -28.32 22.57
CA SER A 89 33.46 -29.61 22.82
C SER A 89 32.67 -30.52 23.76
N ASN A 90 31.56 -30.04 24.33
CA ASN A 90 30.71 -30.84 25.19
C ASN A 90 29.80 -31.75 24.37
N LEU A 91 30.06 -33.06 24.42
CA LEU A 91 29.28 -34.08 23.70
C LEU A 91 27.80 -34.14 24.10
N ASN A 92 27.46 -33.63 25.28
CA ASN A 92 26.08 -33.59 25.78
C ASN A 92 25.37 -32.28 25.44
N ALA A 93 26.05 -31.31 24.81
CA ALA A 93 25.43 -30.08 24.38
C ALA A 93 24.42 -30.34 23.25
N TYR A 94 23.22 -29.82 23.43
CA TYR A 94 22.15 -29.91 22.46
C TYR A 94 21.42 -28.56 22.35
N TRP A 95 21.14 -28.16 21.12
CA TRP A 95 20.37 -26.95 20.85
C TRP A 95 18.87 -27.23 20.86
N GLU A 96 18.14 -26.60 21.78
CA GLU A 96 16.68 -26.72 21.84
C GLU A 96 16.00 -25.63 20.97
N PRO A 97 15.27 -26.00 19.90
CA PRO A 97 14.69 -25.04 18.97
C PRO A 97 13.52 -24.23 19.55
N ASN A 98 12.84 -24.74 20.57
CA ASN A 98 11.67 -24.08 21.15
C ASN A 98 12.07 -22.93 22.10
N THR A 99 13.14 -23.12 22.88
CA THR A 99 13.59 -22.13 23.86
C THR A 99 14.76 -21.29 23.36
N LEU A 100 15.40 -21.69 22.25
CA LEU A 100 16.59 -21.07 21.68
C LEU A 100 17.76 -21.10 22.67
N ARG A 101 17.97 -22.24 23.32
CA ARG A 101 19.01 -22.43 24.35
C ARG A 101 19.87 -23.63 24.05
N CYS A 102 21.14 -23.52 24.39
CA CYS A 102 22.04 -24.65 24.52
C CYS A 102 21.80 -25.33 25.87
N LEU A 103 21.35 -26.59 25.86
CA LEU A 103 21.08 -27.37 27.06
C LEU A 103 21.95 -28.62 27.08
N ASP A 104 22.22 -29.11 28.29
CA ASP A 104 22.81 -30.42 28.51
C ASP A 104 21.71 -31.49 28.40
N ARG A 105 21.87 -32.44 27.48
CA ARG A 105 20.92 -33.54 27.28
C ARG A 105 20.69 -34.39 28.54
N SER A 106 21.68 -34.50 29.41
CA SER A 106 21.61 -35.35 30.60
C SER A 106 20.90 -34.68 31.78
N THR A 107 21.07 -33.36 31.93
CA THR A 107 20.57 -32.60 33.10
C THR A 107 19.47 -31.60 32.76
N GLY A 108 19.27 -31.28 31.47
CA GLY A 108 18.37 -30.23 31.00
C GLY A 108 18.82 -28.81 31.37
N ARG A 109 20.02 -28.65 31.95
CA ARG A 109 20.52 -27.34 32.39
C ARG A 109 21.09 -26.56 31.22
N ALA A 110 20.95 -25.24 31.28
CA ALA A 110 21.57 -24.37 30.29
C ALA A 110 23.09 -24.47 30.38
N ILE A 111 23.72 -24.83 29.25
CA ILE A 111 25.15 -24.75 29.07
C ILE A 111 25.44 -23.35 28.53
N LYS A 112 26.43 -22.68 29.11
CA LYS A 112 26.93 -21.45 28.51
C LYS A 112 27.63 -21.84 27.20
N PRO A 113 27.14 -21.38 26.03
CA PRO A 113 27.83 -21.61 24.77
C PRO A 113 29.27 -21.09 24.82
#